data_AF-A0AA35QFA8-F1
#
_entry.id   AF-A0AA35QFA8-F1
#
_cell.length_a   1.000
_cell.length_b   1.000
_cell.length_c   1.000
_cell.angle_alpha   90.00
_cell.angle_beta   90.00
_cell.angle_gamma   90.00
#
_symmetry.space_group_name_H-M   'P 1'
#
loop_
_entity.id
_entity.type
_entity.pdbx_description
1 polymer ?
#
loop_
_entity_poly.entity_id
_entity_poly.type
_entity_poly.pdbx_seq_one_letter_code
_entity_poly.pdbx_strand_id
1 'polypeptide(L)'
;MGFKTHPRRTDEEPPALPVSVLPLPAAAEHIRVLDAPGADTWMEELQAGAVDALVALLISILPNLISLELGPNFTLESAHLGKFLRHTITRIGNRSSGLPKFPSLNHVVFAGRTNEFRHCNFNNAADVLPFFYLPSLQTIHASTYVVALDVMAHALRQVHSTLVKLSIEADTEANELYGGYEDPDVETRGSLHGLAQLAQLKFLPIPWAFLIGLSPEEVPGKMTHLGASLPSGLEVLVMTGELLSVESFDCHDGVIVGAIELLLAEEEAPLRLPPKLKRIILPLPLYVGTLLPEPQTRIDDISTQSGIKLELENIGEDGSIDQ
;
A
#
# COMPACT_ATOMS: atom_id res chain seq x y z
N MET A 1 35.09 -0.52 -23.50
CA MET A 1 34.08 0.55 -23.74
C MET A 1 33.87 1.24 -22.42
N GLY A 2 34.08 2.56 -22.36
CA GLY A 2 33.97 3.32 -21.12
C GLY A 2 32.51 3.51 -20.75
N PHE A 3 32.13 3.07 -19.55
CA PHE A 3 30.88 3.48 -18.92
C PHE A 3 30.94 4.99 -18.75
N LYS A 4 30.08 5.71 -19.47
CA LYS A 4 29.82 7.12 -19.18
C LYS A 4 29.15 7.13 -17.82
N THR A 5 29.89 7.54 -16.80
CA THR A 5 29.33 7.85 -15.49
C THR A 5 28.24 8.89 -15.70
N HIS A 6 26.99 8.50 -15.53
CA HIS A 6 25.91 9.45 -15.38
C HIS A 6 26.26 10.42 -14.24
N PRO A 7 25.93 11.71 -14.38
CA PRO A 7 26.22 12.67 -13.33
C PRO A 7 25.52 12.20 -12.07
N ARG A 8 26.28 12.06 -10.98
CA ARG A 8 25.78 11.79 -9.62
C ARG A 8 24.56 12.69 -9.40
N ARG A 9 23.36 12.11 -9.33
CA ARG A 9 22.25 12.75 -8.62
C ARG A 9 22.77 12.90 -7.19
N THR A 10 22.85 14.12 -6.70
CA THR A 10 23.28 14.37 -5.32
C THR A 10 22.28 13.69 -4.39
N ASP A 11 22.77 12.67 -3.69
CA ASP A 11 22.09 11.79 -2.76
C ASP A 11 21.72 12.47 -1.43
N GLU A 12 21.18 13.69 -1.48
CA GLU A 12 20.73 14.42 -0.29
C GLU A 12 19.20 14.35 -0.21
N GLU A 13 18.70 14.20 1.03
CA GLU A 13 17.29 14.39 1.38
C GLU A 13 16.71 15.60 0.64
N PRO A 14 15.44 15.58 0.21
CA PRO A 14 14.85 16.75 -0.42
C PRO A 14 15.13 17.98 0.45
N PRO A 15 15.71 19.05 -0.12
CA PRO A 15 16.16 20.18 0.67
C PRO A 15 14.98 20.76 1.45
N ALA A 16 15.25 21.18 2.70
CA ALA A 16 14.27 21.84 3.53
C ALA A 16 13.53 22.92 2.74
N LEU A 17 12.20 22.92 2.84
CA LEU A 17 11.39 23.79 2.02
C LEU A 17 11.62 25.25 2.41
N PRO A 18 11.71 26.18 1.44
CA PRO A 18 11.92 27.59 1.74
C PRO A 18 10.68 28.19 2.42
N VAL A 19 10.70 28.16 3.75
CA VAL A 19 9.66 28.69 4.65
C VAL A 19 9.54 30.21 4.65
N SER A 20 10.49 30.91 4.03
CA SER A 20 10.46 32.37 3.87
C SER A 20 9.26 32.88 3.07
N VAL A 21 8.61 32.00 2.30
CA VAL A 21 7.41 32.31 1.50
C VAL A 21 6.11 32.03 2.25
N LEU A 22 6.16 31.32 3.38
CA LEU A 22 4.97 30.93 4.14
C LEU A 22 4.52 32.05 5.10
N PRO A 23 3.20 32.31 5.20
CA PRO A 23 2.67 33.24 6.20
C PRO A 23 2.69 32.60 7.59
N LEU A 24 3.87 32.46 8.19
CA LEU A 24 4.10 31.78 9.48
C LEU A 24 3.17 32.25 10.61
N PRO A 25 2.86 33.55 10.78
CA PRO A 25 1.91 33.97 11.82
C PRO A 25 0.50 33.42 11.62
N ALA A 26 0.02 33.35 10.38
CA ALA A 26 -1.29 32.80 10.06
C ALA A 26 -1.31 31.27 10.22
N ALA A 27 -0.23 30.60 9.83
CA ALA A 27 -0.05 29.16 10.07
C ALA A 27 -0.05 28.83 11.57
N ALA A 28 0.67 29.61 12.38
CA ALA A 28 0.70 29.46 13.83
C ALA A 28 -0.68 29.62 14.47
N GLU A 29 -1.43 30.64 14.05
CA GLU A 29 -2.78 30.84 14.54
C GLU A 29 -3.70 29.69 14.13
N HIS A 30 -3.61 29.21 12.89
CA HIS A 30 -4.37 28.07 12.43
C HIS A 30 -4.07 26.81 13.24
N ILE A 31 -2.79 26.47 13.43
CA ILE A 31 -2.36 25.28 14.17
C ILE A 31 -2.84 25.33 15.64
N ARG A 32 -2.81 26.51 16.27
CA ARG A 32 -3.36 26.68 17.63
C ARG A 32 -4.88 26.47 17.68
N VAL A 33 -5.61 27.00 16.70
CA VAL A 33 -7.07 26.84 16.61
C VAL A 33 -7.46 25.37 16.41
N LEU A 34 -6.65 24.59 15.71
CA LEU A 34 -6.87 23.15 15.55
C LEU A 34 -6.71 22.39 16.88
N ASP A 35 -6.03 22.95 17.88
CA ASP A 35 -5.80 22.28 19.18
C ASP A 35 -5.15 20.89 19.01
N ALA A 36 -4.28 20.78 18.00
CA ALA A 36 -3.63 19.52 17.65
C ALA A 36 -2.54 19.15 18.68
N PRO A 37 -2.36 17.86 19.02
CA PRO A 37 -1.32 17.43 19.94
C PRO A 37 0.07 17.81 19.43
N GLY A 38 0.86 18.49 20.28
CA GLY A 38 2.21 18.92 19.93
C GLY A 38 2.24 20.12 18.98
N ALA A 39 1.27 21.03 19.06
CA ALA A 39 1.21 22.26 18.26
C ALA A 39 2.51 23.07 18.27
N ASP A 40 3.19 23.17 19.42
CA ASP A 40 4.47 23.88 19.54
C ASP A 40 5.58 23.18 18.72
N THR A 41 5.72 21.86 18.87
CA THR A 41 6.67 21.05 18.07
C THR A 41 6.34 21.12 16.58
N TRP A 42 5.06 21.07 16.22
CA TRP A 42 4.62 21.23 14.83
C TRP A 42 5.04 22.59 14.27
N MET A 43 4.93 23.65 15.07
CA MET A 43 5.38 24.98 14.67
C MET A 43 6.89 25.11 14.54
N GLU A 44 7.65 24.49 15.44
CA GLU A 44 9.12 24.45 15.36
C GLU A 44 9.58 23.73 14.08
N GLU A 45 9.01 22.57 13.78
CA GLU A 45 9.33 21.80 12.58
C GLU A 45 8.87 22.50 11.30
N LEU A 46 7.71 23.16 11.32
CA LEU A 46 7.27 24.00 10.21
C LEU A 46 8.26 25.13 9.95
N GLN A 47 8.83 25.77 10.99
CA GLN A 47 9.84 26.81 10.84
C GLN A 47 11.19 26.27 10.38
N ALA A 48 11.50 25.01 10.68
CA ALA A 48 12.68 24.32 10.18
C ALA A 48 12.54 23.88 8.72
N GLY A 49 11.35 24.01 8.12
CA GLY A 49 11.08 23.60 6.74
C GLY A 49 10.81 22.10 6.58
N ALA A 50 10.40 21.43 7.66
CA ALA A 50 10.04 20.01 7.63
C ALA A 50 8.83 19.79 6.71
N VAL A 51 8.95 18.81 5.82
CA VAL A 51 7.96 18.52 4.78
C VAL A 51 6.64 18.03 5.40
N ASP A 52 6.70 17.14 6.38
CA ASP A 52 5.54 16.61 7.10
C ASP A 52 4.70 17.71 7.75
N ALA A 53 5.36 18.62 8.47
CA ALA A 53 4.71 19.76 9.12
C ALA A 53 3.97 20.64 8.10
N LEU A 54 4.55 20.84 6.91
CA LEU A 54 3.88 21.57 5.83
C LEU A 54 2.70 20.80 5.24
N VAL A 55 2.86 19.49 4.99
CA VAL A 55 1.80 18.62 4.45
C VAL A 55 0.60 18.58 5.40
N ALA A 56 0.84 18.41 6.71
CA ALA A 56 -0.20 18.46 7.73
C ALA A 56 -0.94 19.81 7.70
N LEU A 57 -0.22 20.92 7.51
CA LEU A 57 -0.80 22.26 7.47
C LEU A 57 -1.67 22.42 6.22
N LEU A 58 -1.16 22.03 5.05
CA LEU A 58 -1.90 22.08 3.79
C LEU A 58 -3.19 21.27 3.85
N ILE A 59 -3.14 20.06 4.39
CA ILE A 59 -4.32 19.21 4.52
C ILE A 59 -5.32 19.83 5.52
N SER A 60 -4.84 20.45 6.60
CA SER A 60 -5.72 21.08 7.61
C SER A 60 -6.52 22.28 7.07
N ILE A 61 -6.00 23.01 6.08
CA ILE A 61 -6.66 24.15 5.45
C ILE A 61 -7.55 23.75 4.24
N LEU A 62 -7.58 22.47 3.86
CA LEU A 62 -8.33 21.94 2.72
C LEU A 62 -9.45 20.96 3.15
N PRO A 63 -10.49 21.41 3.87
CA PRO A 63 -11.53 20.53 4.43
C PRO A 63 -12.37 19.79 3.38
N ASN A 64 -12.43 20.31 2.15
CA ASN A 64 -13.25 19.76 1.05
C ASN A 64 -12.42 18.98 0.04
N LEU A 65 -11.24 18.51 0.43
CA LEU A 65 -10.38 17.72 -0.44
C LEU A 65 -11.12 16.46 -0.92
N ILE A 66 -10.98 16.14 -2.21
CA ILE A 66 -11.61 14.98 -2.85
C ILE A 66 -10.58 13.87 -3.09
N SER A 67 -9.38 14.27 -3.54
CA SER A 67 -8.24 13.40 -3.80
C SER A 67 -7.00 13.95 -3.11
N LEU A 68 -6.24 13.07 -2.47
CA LEU A 68 -4.94 13.37 -1.87
C LEU A 68 -3.89 12.39 -2.41
N GLU A 69 -2.82 12.93 -3.00
CA GLU A 69 -1.69 12.13 -3.48
C GLU A 69 -0.40 12.63 -2.84
N LEU A 70 0.19 11.80 -2.00
CA LEU A 70 1.46 12.04 -1.34
C LEU A 70 2.51 11.13 -1.95
N GLY A 71 3.34 11.72 -2.82
CA GLY A 71 4.45 11.02 -3.45
C GLY A 71 5.62 10.76 -2.49
N PRO A 72 6.64 10.00 -2.93
CA PRO A 72 7.71 9.50 -2.05
C PRO A 72 8.50 10.54 -1.24
N ASN A 73 8.62 11.76 -1.76
CA ASN A 73 9.30 12.86 -1.05
C ASN A 73 8.47 13.47 0.10
N PHE A 74 7.17 13.20 0.13
CA PHE A 74 6.22 13.75 1.10
C PHE A 74 5.82 12.74 2.20
N THR A 75 6.30 11.50 2.09
CA THR A 75 6.00 10.41 3.01
C THR A 75 7.21 9.96 3.84
N LEU A 76 8.33 10.71 3.80
CA LEU A 76 9.56 10.43 4.56
C LEU A 76 9.27 10.31 6.06
N GLU A 77 8.78 11.39 6.66
CA GLU A 77 8.23 11.41 8.01
C GLU A 77 6.77 11.86 7.90
N SER A 78 5.86 11.22 8.63
CA SER A 78 4.42 11.57 8.58
C SER A 78 3.80 11.67 9.97
N ALA A 79 4.64 11.91 10.98
CA ALA A 79 4.25 11.96 12.37
C ALA A 79 3.26 13.09 12.66
N HIS A 80 3.46 14.29 12.12
CA HIS A 80 2.57 15.44 12.25
C HIS A 80 1.26 15.20 11.51
N LEU A 81 1.33 14.75 10.26
CA LEU A 81 0.13 14.38 9.51
C LEU A 81 -0.68 13.31 10.24
N GLY A 82 -0.03 12.24 10.70
CA GLY A 82 -0.67 11.14 11.43
C GLY A 82 -1.25 11.58 12.77
N LYS A 83 -0.53 12.40 13.55
CA LYS A 83 -1.04 12.99 14.81
C LYS A 83 -2.27 13.87 14.54
N PHE A 84 -2.20 14.73 13.54
CA PHE A 84 -3.30 15.60 13.15
C PHE A 84 -4.54 14.80 12.75
N LEU A 85 -4.40 13.83 11.84
CA LEU A 85 -5.53 13.02 11.39
C LEU A 85 -6.10 12.15 12.52
N ARG A 86 -5.28 11.52 13.37
CA ARG A 86 -5.76 10.82 14.56
C ARG A 86 -6.57 11.75 15.46
N HIS A 87 -6.10 12.98 15.66
CA HIS A 87 -6.80 13.97 16.46
C HIS A 87 -8.13 14.40 15.84
N THR A 88 -8.19 14.60 14.51
CA THR A 88 -9.45 14.92 13.83
C THR A 88 -10.43 13.76 13.98
N ILE A 89 -10.03 12.54 13.68
CA ILE A 89 -10.88 11.33 13.71
C ILE A 89 -11.43 11.04 15.11
N THR A 90 -10.58 11.07 16.13
CA THR A 90 -11.02 10.83 17.52
C THR A 90 -12.03 11.87 18.01
N ARG A 91 -12.03 13.08 17.44
CA ARG A 91 -13.01 14.14 17.73
C ARG A 91 -14.21 14.18 16.78
N ILE A 92 -14.26 13.37 15.71
CA ILE A 92 -15.43 13.30 14.80
C ILE A 92 -16.73 12.99 15.56
N GLY A 93 -16.65 12.24 16.66
CA GLY A 93 -17.79 11.95 17.55
C GLY A 93 -18.28 13.13 18.41
N ASN A 94 -17.49 14.18 18.56
CA ASN A 94 -17.84 15.37 19.33
C ASN A 94 -18.38 16.46 18.39
N ARG A 95 -19.64 16.87 18.57
CA ARG A 95 -20.38 17.74 17.63
C ARG A 95 -19.83 19.18 17.53
N SER A 96 -18.76 19.51 18.26
CA SER A 96 -18.29 20.88 18.50
C SER A 96 -16.83 21.15 18.10
N SER A 97 -16.09 20.20 17.53
CA SER A 97 -14.73 20.47 17.06
C SER A 97 -14.75 21.13 15.68
N GLY A 98 -14.16 22.32 15.52
CA GLY A 98 -13.93 23.00 14.24
C GLY A 98 -12.92 22.32 13.31
N LEU A 99 -12.65 21.04 13.54
CA LEU A 99 -11.68 20.24 12.80
C LEU A 99 -12.26 19.76 11.46
N PRO A 100 -11.43 19.73 10.40
CA PRO A 100 -11.86 19.21 9.12
C PRO A 100 -12.19 17.71 9.24
N LYS A 101 -13.36 17.34 8.73
CA LYS A 101 -13.86 15.95 8.74
C LYS A 101 -13.67 15.24 7.40
N PHE A 102 -13.12 15.95 6.42
CA PHE A 102 -12.89 15.47 5.04
C PHE A 102 -14.06 14.68 4.46
N PRO A 103 -15.29 15.22 4.46
CA PRO A 103 -16.49 14.49 4.06
C PRO A 103 -16.49 14.08 2.58
N SER A 104 -15.60 14.66 1.76
CA SER A 104 -15.52 14.40 0.33
C SER A 104 -14.26 13.63 -0.08
N LEU A 105 -13.32 13.41 0.85
CA LEU A 105 -12.05 12.76 0.54
C LEU A 105 -12.30 11.27 0.32
N ASN A 106 -12.20 10.85 -0.95
CA ASN A 106 -12.55 9.51 -1.38
C ASN A 106 -11.41 8.76 -2.07
N HIS A 107 -10.34 9.47 -2.46
CA HIS A 107 -9.16 8.92 -3.08
C HIS A 107 -7.90 9.35 -2.30
N VAL A 108 -7.09 8.39 -1.89
CA VAL A 108 -5.82 8.62 -1.18
C VAL A 108 -4.73 7.76 -1.78
N VAL A 109 -3.63 8.38 -2.18
CA VAL A 109 -2.37 7.72 -2.53
C VAL A 109 -1.32 8.13 -1.51
N PHE A 110 -0.78 7.15 -0.79
CA PHE A 110 0.30 7.32 0.16
C PHE A 110 1.46 6.42 -0.30
N ALA A 111 2.38 7.02 -1.06
CA ALA A 111 3.49 6.30 -1.67
C ALA A 111 4.57 5.91 -0.65
N GLY A 112 5.34 4.86 -0.99
CA GLY A 112 6.56 4.48 -0.30
C GLY A 112 7.58 5.62 -0.35
N ARG A 113 8.52 5.64 0.57
CA ARG A 113 9.48 6.75 0.71
C ARG A 113 10.56 6.66 -0.35
N THR A 114 11.20 7.79 -0.65
CA THR A 114 12.49 7.75 -1.34
C THR A 114 13.61 7.28 -0.41
N ASN A 115 14.54 6.47 -0.91
CA ASN A 115 15.74 6.03 -0.17
C ASN A 115 15.43 5.32 1.17
N GLU A 116 14.42 4.46 1.19
CA GLU A 116 13.95 3.76 2.40
C GLU A 116 15.05 3.09 3.21
N PHE A 117 16.07 2.54 2.55
CA PHE A 117 17.25 1.94 3.18
C PHE A 117 17.99 2.86 4.16
N ARG A 118 17.90 4.19 4.00
CA ARG A 118 18.51 5.18 4.89
C ARG A 118 17.64 5.54 6.09
N HIS A 119 16.36 5.14 6.07
CA HIS A 119 15.31 5.58 6.99
C HIS A 119 14.63 4.40 7.72
N CYS A 120 15.36 3.29 7.93
CA CYS A 120 14.85 2.07 8.58
C CYS A 120 14.34 2.28 10.02
N ASN A 121 14.73 3.38 10.67
CA ASN A 121 14.28 3.72 12.02
C ASN A 121 12.90 4.40 12.06
N PHE A 122 12.34 4.80 10.92
CA PHE A 122 11.05 5.49 10.87
C PHE A 122 9.93 4.51 10.50
N ASN A 123 8.87 4.46 11.29
CA ASN A 123 7.69 3.63 11.01
C ASN A 123 6.43 4.50 10.85
N ASN A 124 6.02 4.77 9.60
CA ASN A 124 4.82 5.55 9.29
C ASN A 124 3.54 4.70 9.23
N ALA A 125 3.60 3.39 9.50
CA ALA A 125 2.41 2.53 9.40
C ALA A 125 1.27 3.07 10.26
N ALA A 126 1.58 3.52 11.48
CA ALA A 126 0.62 4.13 12.40
C ALA A 126 0.06 5.48 11.91
N ASP A 127 0.76 6.17 11.01
CA ASP A 127 0.40 7.49 10.49
C ASP A 127 -0.44 7.42 9.21
N VAL A 128 -0.44 6.28 8.51
CA VAL A 128 -1.36 5.98 7.40
C VAL A 128 -2.72 5.51 7.92
N LEU A 129 -2.75 4.80 9.06
CA LEU A 129 -3.98 4.26 9.65
C LEU A 129 -5.17 5.22 9.69
N PRO A 130 -5.00 6.51 10.04
CA PRO A 130 -6.08 7.49 10.08
C PRO A 130 -6.89 7.58 8.78
N PHE A 131 -6.27 7.43 7.61
CA PHE A 131 -7.00 7.52 6.34
C PHE A 131 -8.10 6.46 6.22
N PHE A 132 -7.90 5.25 6.77
CA PHE A 132 -8.91 4.18 6.75
C PHE A 132 -10.16 4.46 7.60
N TYR A 133 -10.18 5.53 8.40
CA TYR A 133 -11.35 5.94 9.17
C TYR A 133 -12.16 7.04 8.48
N LEU A 134 -11.75 7.49 7.29
CA LEU A 134 -12.45 8.54 6.57
C LEU A 134 -13.76 8.01 5.97
N PRO A 135 -14.91 8.65 6.26
CA PRO A 135 -16.23 8.08 6.00
C PRO A 135 -16.58 7.91 4.52
N SER A 136 -15.92 8.68 3.64
CA SER A 136 -16.19 8.69 2.20
C SER A 136 -15.09 8.00 1.39
N LEU A 137 -14.13 7.33 2.04
CA LEU A 137 -13.02 6.67 1.36
C LEU A 137 -13.52 5.56 0.44
N GLN A 138 -13.13 5.63 -0.83
CA GLN A 138 -13.47 4.65 -1.88
C GLN A 138 -12.23 3.97 -2.46
N THR A 139 -11.13 4.71 -2.57
CA THR A 139 -9.84 4.23 -3.08
C THR A 139 -8.73 4.62 -2.13
N ILE A 140 -7.90 3.65 -1.74
CA ILE A 140 -6.65 3.90 -1.04
C ILE A 140 -5.54 3.05 -1.64
N HIS A 141 -4.39 3.68 -1.85
CA HIS A 141 -3.13 3.05 -2.13
C HIS A 141 -2.18 3.41 -0.99
N ALA A 142 -1.61 2.40 -0.35
CA ALA A 142 -0.70 2.57 0.77
C ALA A 142 0.49 1.62 0.60
N SER A 143 1.69 2.20 0.62
CA SER A 143 2.96 1.48 0.64
C SER A 143 3.66 1.74 1.98
N THR A 144 3.98 0.67 2.71
CA THR A 144 4.62 0.73 4.03
C THR A 144 5.51 -0.48 4.28
N TYR A 145 6.63 -0.28 4.98
CA TYR A 145 7.59 -1.33 5.30
C TYR A 145 7.14 -2.34 6.38
N VAL A 146 6.31 -1.92 7.34
CA VAL A 146 5.71 -2.84 8.35
C VAL A 146 4.24 -3.04 8.03
N VAL A 147 3.92 -4.21 7.47
CA VAL A 147 2.56 -4.53 7.08
C VAL A 147 1.84 -5.25 8.22
N ALA A 148 1.23 -4.44 9.11
CA ALA A 148 0.37 -4.94 10.17
C ALA A 148 -1.05 -5.22 9.64
N LEU A 149 -1.21 -6.35 8.94
CA LEU A 149 -2.44 -6.77 8.26
C LEU A 149 -3.67 -6.77 9.17
N ASP A 150 -3.56 -7.24 10.42
CA ASP A 150 -4.70 -7.22 11.35
C ASP A 150 -5.11 -5.81 11.75
N VAL A 151 -4.15 -4.90 11.88
CA VAL A 151 -4.39 -3.50 12.24
C VAL A 151 -5.05 -2.77 11.06
N MET A 152 -4.55 -2.99 9.85
CA MET A 152 -5.18 -2.49 8.62
C MET A 152 -6.59 -3.05 8.46
N ALA A 153 -6.77 -4.36 8.61
CA ALA A 153 -8.06 -5.01 8.51
C ALA A 153 -9.06 -4.48 9.55
N HIS A 154 -8.61 -4.21 10.78
CA HIS A 154 -9.45 -3.58 11.81
C HIS A 154 -9.86 -2.15 11.42
N ALA A 155 -8.93 -1.35 10.89
CA ALA A 155 -9.21 0.01 10.45
C ALA A 155 -10.17 0.04 9.24
N LEU A 156 -9.95 -0.85 8.27
CA LEU A 156 -10.76 -1.02 7.07
C LEU A 156 -12.23 -1.37 7.37
N ARG A 157 -12.55 -1.94 8.54
CA ARG A 157 -13.94 -2.16 8.97
C ARG A 157 -14.76 -0.88 9.02
N GLN A 158 -14.14 0.27 9.23
CA GLN A 158 -14.86 1.54 9.28
C GLN A 158 -15.36 1.96 7.89
N VAL A 159 -14.68 1.54 6.83
CA VAL A 159 -14.98 1.87 5.42
C VAL A 159 -15.51 0.68 4.63
N HIS A 160 -15.88 -0.41 5.31
CA HIS A 160 -16.34 -1.66 4.66
C HIS A 160 -17.53 -1.47 3.69
N SER A 161 -18.32 -0.41 3.87
CA SER A 161 -19.50 -0.10 3.07
C SER A 161 -19.24 0.88 1.91
N THR A 162 -18.04 1.48 1.84
CA THR A 162 -17.70 2.49 0.83
C THR A 162 -16.47 2.14 0.01
N LEU A 163 -15.54 1.35 0.56
CA LEU A 163 -14.29 1.02 -0.09
C LEU A 163 -14.52 0.09 -1.28
N VAL A 164 -14.12 0.56 -2.48
CA VAL A 164 -14.29 -0.16 -3.75
C VAL A 164 -12.96 -0.67 -4.28
N LYS A 165 -11.88 0.07 -4.05
CA LYS A 165 -10.52 -0.26 -4.49
C LYS A 165 -9.53 -0.11 -3.33
N LEU A 166 -8.70 -1.13 -3.12
CA LEU A 166 -7.64 -1.15 -2.12
C LEU A 166 -6.37 -1.66 -2.77
N SER A 167 -5.31 -0.85 -2.81
CA SER A 167 -3.95 -1.26 -3.18
C SER A 167 -3.13 -1.34 -1.91
N ILE A 168 -2.49 -2.49 -1.67
CA ILE A 168 -1.48 -2.66 -0.62
C ILE A 168 -0.20 -3.00 -1.35
N GLU A 169 0.87 -2.26 -1.07
CA GLU A 169 2.16 -2.50 -1.68
C GLU A 169 3.23 -2.68 -0.60
N ALA A 170 4.20 -3.54 -0.88
CA ALA A 170 5.34 -3.80 -0.01
C ALA A 170 6.62 -3.82 -0.83
N ASP A 171 7.24 -2.65 -0.94
CA ASP A 171 8.50 -2.50 -1.67
C ASP A 171 9.69 -2.64 -0.71
N THR A 172 10.68 -3.42 -1.13
CA THR A 172 12.00 -3.53 -0.51
C THR A 172 13.05 -3.61 -1.61
N GLU A 173 13.16 -2.58 -2.45
CA GLU A 173 14.25 -2.51 -3.41
C GLU A 173 15.61 -2.32 -2.73
N ALA A 174 16.49 -3.31 -2.90
CA ALA A 174 17.91 -3.18 -2.64
C ALA A 174 18.50 -2.10 -3.55
N ASN A 175 19.19 -1.11 -2.97
CA ASN A 175 19.95 -0.19 -3.80
C ASN A 175 21.22 -0.90 -4.32
N GLU A 176 21.13 -1.49 -5.52
CA GLU A 176 22.23 -2.20 -6.19
C GLU A 176 23.52 -1.36 -6.31
N LEU A 177 23.41 -0.03 -6.24
CA LEU A 177 24.55 0.88 -6.36
C LEU A 177 25.48 0.87 -5.13
N TYR A 178 25.03 0.35 -3.98
CA TYR A 178 25.77 0.44 -2.72
C TYR A 178 26.37 -0.87 -2.21
N GLY A 179 26.34 -1.95 -2.99
CA GLY A 179 27.14 -3.17 -2.79
C GLY A 179 27.23 -3.68 -1.35
N GLY A 180 26.36 -4.62 -0.99
CA GLY A 180 26.33 -5.24 0.34
C GLY A 180 25.21 -4.76 1.25
N TYR A 181 24.12 -4.25 0.69
CA TYR A 181 22.90 -4.01 1.45
C TYR A 181 22.13 -5.34 1.57
N GLU A 182 21.96 -5.83 2.79
CA GLU A 182 20.94 -6.84 3.08
C GLU A 182 19.60 -6.10 3.17
N ASP A 183 18.64 -6.54 2.36
CA ASP A 183 17.29 -5.98 2.42
C ASP A 183 16.71 -6.17 3.81
N PRO A 184 16.07 -5.14 4.37
CA PRO A 184 15.62 -5.23 5.74
C PRO A 184 14.41 -6.18 5.74
N ASP A 185 14.36 -7.14 6.67
CA ASP A 185 13.29 -8.15 6.76
C ASP A 185 11.86 -7.56 6.77
N VAL A 186 11.05 -7.82 5.74
CA VAL A 186 9.64 -7.41 5.76
C VAL A 186 8.90 -8.14 6.87
N GLU A 187 8.46 -7.38 7.87
CA GLU A 187 7.66 -7.94 8.96
C GLU A 187 6.17 -7.80 8.63
N THR A 188 5.53 -8.91 8.24
CA THR A 188 4.06 -8.99 8.28
C THR A 188 3.57 -9.43 9.64
N ARG A 189 2.59 -8.72 10.17
CA ARG A 189 1.90 -9.11 11.40
C ARG A 189 0.41 -9.31 11.15
N GLY A 190 -0.12 -10.44 11.58
CA GLY A 190 -1.55 -10.74 11.52
C GLY A 190 -1.98 -11.43 10.21
N SER A 191 -3.27 -11.32 9.87
CA SER A 191 -3.87 -12.04 8.73
C SER A 191 -4.80 -11.16 7.89
N LEU A 192 -5.06 -11.60 6.65
CA LEU A 192 -6.00 -10.95 5.73
C LEU A 192 -7.49 -11.26 6.01
N HIS A 193 -7.81 -12.06 7.04
CA HIS A 193 -9.19 -12.52 7.28
C HIS A 193 -10.22 -11.38 7.41
N GLY A 194 -9.81 -10.21 7.89
CA GLY A 194 -10.74 -9.08 8.01
C GLY A 194 -11.14 -8.47 6.67
N LEU A 195 -10.41 -8.73 5.56
CA LEU A 195 -10.78 -8.28 4.22
C LEU A 195 -12.09 -8.92 3.73
N ALA A 196 -12.44 -10.11 4.20
CA ALA A 196 -13.68 -10.80 3.85
C ALA A 196 -14.94 -9.96 4.16
N GLN A 197 -14.83 -9.00 5.10
CA GLN A 197 -15.92 -8.10 5.50
C GLN A 197 -16.13 -6.93 4.55
N LEU A 198 -15.22 -6.68 3.61
CA LEU A 198 -15.27 -5.56 2.67
C LEU A 198 -16.16 -5.88 1.46
N ALA A 199 -17.46 -6.03 1.69
CA ALA A 199 -18.42 -6.51 0.69
C ALA A 199 -18.54 -5.61 -0.56
N GLN A 200 -18.10 -4.35 -0.49
CA GLN A 200 -18.06 -3.43 -1.63
C GLN A 200 -16.73 -3.43 -2.39
N LEU A 201 -15.69 -4.08 -1.87
CA LEU A 201 -14.39 -4.13 -2.52
C LEU A 201 -14.49 -4.95 -3.81
N LYS A 202 -14.11 -4.32 -4.92
CA LYS A 202 -14.16 -4.91 -6.27
C LYS A 202 -12.79 -5.16 -6.85
N PHE A 203 -11.79 -4.37 -6.46
CA PHE A 203 -10.45 -4.38 -7.03
C PHE A 203 -9.40 -4.39 -5.91
N LEU A 204 -8.54 -5.41 -5.90
CA LEU A 204 -7.52 -5.61 -4.89
C LEU A 204 -6.17 -5.98 -5.53
N PRO A 205 -5.24 -5.02 -5.70
CA PRO A 205 -3.82 -5.29 -5.84
C PRO A 205 -3.19 -5.55 -4.48
N ILE A 206 -2.43 -6.64 -4.40
CA ILE A 206 -1.75 -7.06 -3.18
C ILE A 206 -0.56 -7.96 -3.54
N PRO A 207 0.57 -7.88 -2.81
CA PRO A 207 1.68 -8.79 -2.97
C PRO A 207 1.23 -10.24 -2.92
N TRP A 208 1.67 -11.04 -3.90
CA TRP A 208 1.43 -12.49 -3.91
C TRP A 208 1.88 -13.14 -2.59
N ALA A 209 3.01 -12.70 -2.05
CA ALA A 209 3.57 -13.18 -0.78
C ALA A 209 2.58 -13.09 0.39
N PHE A 210 1.72 -12.06 0.43
CA PHE A 210 0.72 -11.90 1.51
C PHE A 210 -0.44 -12.89 1.40
N LEU A 211 -0.69 -13.44 0.22
CA LEU A 211 -1.75 -14.42 -0.02
C LEU A 211 -1.31 -15.84 0.33
N ILE A 212 -0.03 -16.17 0.12
CA ILE A 212 0.52 -17.51 0.40
C ILE A 212 1.06 -17.66 1.83
N GLY A 213 1.29 -16.55 2.53
CA GLY A 213 1.87 -16.54 3.88
C GLY A 213 3.39 -16.41 3.85
N LEU A 214 3.95 -15.56 4.72
CA LEU A 214 5.37 -15.19 4.71
C LEU A 214 6.33 -16.25 5.32
N SER A 215 5.96 -17.53 5.38
CA SER A 215 6.82 -18.56 5.98
C SER A 215 7.40 -19.51 4.92
N PRO A 216 8.73 -19.56 4.75
CA PRO A 216 9.38 -20.47 3.78
C PRO A 216 9.21 -21.96 4.11
N GLU A 217 8.83 -22.30 5.35
CA GLU A 217 8.50 -23.67 5.75
C GLU A 217 7.07 -24.09 5.35
N GLU A 218 6.29 -23.16 4.77
CA GLU A 218 4.85 -23.30 4.51
C GLU A 218 4.47 -23.18 3.02
N VAL A 219 5.18 -23.83 2.10
CA VAL A 219 4.70 -24.01 0.70
C VAL A 219 4.99 -25.44 0.24
N PRO A 220 4.14 -26.13 -0.57
CA PRO A 220 2.78 -25.85 -1.04
C PRO A 220 1.73 -26.76 -0.35
N GLY A 221 0.72 -26.17 0.28
CA GLY A 221 -0.37 -26.94 0.94
C GLY A 221 -1.20 -26.16 1.96
N LYS A 222 -0.77 -24.95 2.34
CA LYS A 222 -1.47 -24.05 3.29
C LYS A 222 -2.17 -22.84 2.64
N MET A 223 -2.34 -22.82 1.32
CA MET A 223 -3.25 -21.87 0.66
C MET A 223 -4.72 -21.97 1.14
N THR A 224 -5.02 -22.91 2.06
CA THR A 224 -6.31 -23.33 2.62
C THR A 224 -7.24 -22.20 3.11
N HIS A 225 -6.77 -20.95 3.20
CA HIS A 225 -7.54 -19.82 3.71
C HIS A 225 -7.65 -18.62 2.76
N LEU A 226 -7.11 -18.70 1.54
CA LEU A 226 -7.16 -17.58 0.60
C LEU A 226 -8.62 -17.23 0.22
N GLY A 227 -9.41 -18.23 -0.19
CA GLY A 227 -10.84 -18.04 -0.47
C GLY A 227 -11.62 -17.48 0.73
N ALA A 228 -11.25 -17.89 1.96
CA ALA A 228 -11.88 -17.41 3.19
C ALA A 228 -11.52 -15.96 3.56
N SER A 229 -10.39 -15.45 3.07
CA SER A 229 -9.90 -14.10 3.36
C SER A 229 -10.34 -13.07 2.32
N LEU A 230 -10.66 -13.49 1.09
CA LEU A 230 -11.07 -12.58 0.03
C LEU A 230 -12.52 -12.09 0.20
N PRO A 231 -12.81 -10.80 -0.04
CA PRO A 231 -14.16 -10.27 0.03
C PRO A 231 -15.08 -10.87 -1.03
N SER A 232 -16.31 -11.22 -0.64
CA SER A 232 -17.33 -11.77 -1.54
C SER A 232 -17.73 -10.86 -2.71
N GLY A 233 -17.47 -9.55 -2.59
CA GLY A 233 -17.71 -8.53 -3.61
C GLY A 233 -16.63 -8.46 -4.70
N LEU A 234 -15.48 -9.12 -4.50
CA LEU A 234 -14.29 -8.95 -5.32
C LEU A 234 -14.55 -9.37 -6.77
N GLU A 235 -14.21 -8.49 -7.72
CA GLU A 235 -14.37 -8.73 -9.15
C GLU A 235 -13.01 -8.96 -9.84
N VAL A 236 -11.96 -8.29 -9.35
CA VAL A 236 -10.60 -8.36 -9.88
C VAL A 236 -9.59 -8.48 -8.74
N LEU A 237 -8.76 -9.51 -8.80
CA LEU A 237 -7.61 -9.71 -7.93
C LEU A 237 -6.34 -9.48 -8.76
N VAL A 238 -5.46 -8.61 -8.28
CA VAL A 238 -4.14 -8.39 -8.89
C VAL A 238 -3.11 -8.86 -7.87
N MET A 239 -2.33 -9.86 -8.26
CA MET A 239 -1.24 -10.39 -7.47
C MET A 239 0.03 -9.73 -7.97
N THR A 240 0.64 -8.88 -7.15
CA THR A 240 1.84 -8.14 -7.54
C THR A 240 3.10 -8.91 -7.18
N GLY A 241 4.16 -8.68 -7.96
CA GLY A 241 5.46 -9.35 -7.81
C GLY A 241 6.37 -8.79 -6.71
N GLU A 242 5.82 -7.94 -5.87
CA GLU A 242 6.51 -7.38 -4.71
C GLU A 242 7.00 -8.51 -3.78
N LEU A 243 8.22 -8.34 -3.24
CA LEU A 243 8.89 -9.28 -2.33
C LEU A 243 9.38 -10.61 -2.94
N LEU A 244 9.24 -10.83 -4.25
CA LEU A 244 9.72 -12.05 -4.90
C LEU A 244 11.26 -12.16 -4.95
N SER A 245 11.97 -11.04 -4.84
CA SER A 245 13.44 -10.99 -4.81
C SER A 245 14.04 -11.38 -3.45
N VAL A 246 13.23 -11.41 -2.39
CA VAL A 246 13.70 -11.78 -1.06
C VAL A 246 13.95 -13.29 -1.04
N GLU A 247 15.13 -13.73 -0.58
CA GLU A 247 15.56 -15.14 -0.62
C GLU A 247 14.55 -16.12 0.01
N SER A 248 13.73 -15.67 0.97
CA SER A 248 12.67 -16.47 1.59
C SER A 248 11.45 -16.73 0.70
N PHE A 249 11.32 -16.03 -0.42
CA PHE A 249 10.20 -16.09 -1.37
C PHE A 249 10.63 -16.46 -2.79
N ASP A 250 11.80 -17.09 -2.97
CA ASP A 250 12.26 -17.57 -4.28
C ASP A 250 11.24 -18.55 -4.87
N CYS A 251 10.35 -17.99 -5.68
CA CYS A 251 9.23 -18.63 -6.28
C CYS A 251 9.52 -18.68 -7.76
N HIS A 252 9.30 -19.81 -8.40
CA HIS A 252 9.40 -19.93 -9.85
C HIS A 252 8.01 -19.94 -10.45
N ASP A 253 7.88 -19.59 -11.74
CA ASP A 253 6.59 -19.48 -12.44
C ASP A 253 5.68 -20.71 -12.21
N GLY A 254 6.27 -21.91 -12.20
CA GLY A 254 5.54 -23.17 -11.98
C GLY A 254 4.89 -23.32 -10.60
N VAL A 255 5.45 -22.68 -9.56
CA VAL A 255 4.88 -22.66 -8.20
C VAL A 255 3.64 -21.78 -8.16
N ILE A 256 3.68 -20.61 -8.81
CA ILE A 256 2.53 -19.71 -8.91
C ILE A 256 1.40 -20.37 -9.70
N VAL A 257 1.71 -20.97 -10.85
CA VAL A 257 0.71 -21.69 -11.65
C VAL A 257 0.09 -22.84 -10.86
N GLY A 258 0.89 -23.66 -10.18
CA GLY A 258 0.37 -24.76 -9.34
C GLY A 258 -0.47 -24.28 -8.17
N ALA A 259 -0.12 -23.15 -7.56
CA ALA A 259 -0.89 -22.52 -6.50
C ALA A 259 -2.27 -22.03 -7.00
N ILE A 260 -2.32 -21.45 -8.19
CA ILE A 260 -3.57 -21.03 -8.85
C ILE A 260 -4.44 -22.24 -9.23
N GLU A 261 -3.83 -23.33 -9.72
CA GLU A 261 -4.54 -24.59 -9.98
C GLU A 261 -5.22 -25.11 -8.72
N LEU A 262 -4.50 -25.14 -7.59
CA LEU A 262 -5.05 -25.56 -6.30
C LEU A 262 -6.18 -24.65 -5.82
N LEU A 263 -6.04 -23.33 -6.01
CA LEU A 263 -7.05 -22.35 -5.63
C LEU A 263 -8.35 -22.49 -6.44
N LEU A 264 -8.24 -22.90 -7.71
CA LEU A 264 -9.36 -23.02 -8.64
C LEU A 264 -9.94 -24.45 -8.72
N ALA A 265 -9.28 -25.43 -8.09
CA ALA A 265 -9.77 -26.80 -8.05
C ALA A 265 -11.08 -26.91 -7.25
N GLU A 266 -12.14 -27.37 -7.91
CA GLU A 266 -13.51 -27.41 -7.36
C GLU A 266 -13.72 -28.39 -6.18
N GLU A 267 -12.80 -29.34 -5.97
CA GLU A 267 -13.00 -30.45 -5.02
C GLU A 267 -12.76 -30.06 -3.54
N GLU A 268 -12.12 -28.93 -3.25
CA GLU A 268 -11.83 -28.49 -1.89
C GLU A 268 -12.77 -27.36 -1.40
N ALA A 269 -13.80 -27.75 -0.63
CA ALA A 269 -14.77 -26.84 0.00
C ALA A 269 -14.21 -25.64 0.83
N PRO A 270 -13.00 -25.64 1.43
CA PRO A 270 -12.48 -24.47 2.14
C PRO A 270 -11.98 -23.33 1.24
N LEU A 271 -11.75 -23.57 -0.06
CA LEU A 271 -11.07 -22.64 -0.97
C LEU A 271 -11.99 -21.86 -1.91
N ARG A 272 -13.30 -21.84 -1.65
CA ARG A 272 -14.25 -21.17 -2.55
C ARG A 272 -13.91 -19.70 -2.73
N LEU A 273 -13.51 -19.38 -3.96
CA LEU A 273 -13.28 -18.01 -4.39
C LEU A 273 -14.56 -17.18 -4.31
N PRO A 274 -14.42 -15.84 -4.21
CA PRO A 274 -15.56 -14.95 -4.27
C PRO A 274 -16.43 -15.22 -5.52
N PRO A 275 -17.76 -15.32 -5.38
CA PRO A 275 -18.65 -15.70 -6.48
C PRO A 275 -18.71 -14.66 -7.61
N LYS A 276 -18.19 -13.45 -7.36
CA LYS A 276 -18.14 -12.35 -8.33
C LYS A 276 -16.78 -12.19 -8.99
N LEU A 277 -15.79 -13.00 -8.62
CA LEU A 277 -14.45 -12.90 -9.16
C LEU A 277 -14.48 -13.27 -10.64
N LYS A 278 -14.01 -12.34 -11.48
CA LYS A 278 -14.02 -12.48 -12.95
C LYS A 278 -12.62 -12.56 -13.52
N ARG A 279 -11.65 -11.94 -12.84
CA ARG A 279 -10.29 -11.73 -13.34
C ARG A 279 -9.27 -11.92 -12.22
N ILE A 280 -8.18 -12.61 -12.53
CA ILE A 280 -6.98 -12.68 -11.70
C ILE A 280 -5.79 -12.28 -12.59
N ILE A 281 -5.03 -11.28 -12.15
CA ILE A 281 -3.78 -10.86 -12.78
C ILE A 281 -2.64 -11.44 -11.95
N LEU A 282 -1.76 -12.22 -12.59
CA LEU A 282 -0.65 -12.94 -11.97
C LEU A 282 0.64 -12.14 -12.08
N PRO A 283 1.57 -12.23 -11.11
CA PRO A 283 2.84 -11.50 -11.12
C PRO A 283 3.85 -12.15 -12.06
N LEU A 284 3.38 -12.64 -13.21
CA LEU A 284 4.14 -13.47 -14.13
C LEU A 284 4.40 -12.69 -15.43
N PRO A 285 5.54 -12.93 -16.09
CA PRO A 285 6.66 -13.78 -15.66
C PRO A 285 7.49 -13.12 -14.54
N LEU A 286 8.04 -13.92 -13.61
CA LEU A 286 8.84 -13.39 -12.49
C LEU A 286 10.22 -12.89 -12.93
N TYR A 287 10.72 -13.40 -14.07
CA TYR A 287 12.00 -13.02 -14.65
C TYR A 287 11.78 -12.29 -15.98
N VAL A 288 12.65 -11.31 -16.26
CA VAL A 288 12.67 -10.56 -17.52
C VAL A 288 12.74 -11.54 -18.70
N GLY A 289 11.65 -11.66 -19.46
CA GLY A 289 11.53 -12.60 -20.57
C GLY A 289 10.09 -12.93 -20.89
N THR A 290 9.89 -13.85 -21.82
CA THR A 290 8.57 -14.43 -22.11
C THR A 290 8.36 -15.66 -21.25
N LEU A 291 7.18 -15.80 -20.65
CA LEU A 291 6.75 -17.02 -19.97
C LEU A 291 6.99 -18.24 -20.89
N LEU A 292 7.49 -19.34 -20.32
CA LEU A 292 7.66 -20.56 -21.11
C LEU A 292 6.29 -21.05 -21.65
N PRO A 293 6.25 -21.69 -22.83
CA PRO A 293 4.98 -22.11 -23.45
C PRO A 293 4.13 -23.05 -22.59
N GLU A 294 4.78 -23.87 -21.76
CA GLU A 294 4.12 -24.84 -20.88
C GLU A 294 3.29 -24.15 -19.77
N PRO A 295 3.85 -23.25 -18.94
CA PRO A 295 3.07 -22.46 -18.00
C PRO A 295 1.94 -21.64 -18.67
N GLN A 296 2.19 -21.07 -19.85
CA GLN A 296 1.17 -20.29 -20.57
C GLN A 296 -0.03 -21.15 -20.95
N THR A 297 0.23 -22.33 -21.53
CA THR A 297 -0.83 -23.26 -21.94
C THR A 297 -1.66 -23.70 -20.73
N ARG A 298 -0.99 -23.96 -19.59
CA ARG A 298 -1.68 -24.30 -18.34
C ARG A 298 -2.58 -23.16 -17.86
N ILE A 299 -2.09 -21.91 -17.87
CA ILE A 299 -2.89 -20.73 -17.49
C ILE A 299 -4.14 -20.62 -18.39
N ASP A 300 -3.99 -20.81 -19.70
CA ASP A 300 -5.11 -20.74 -20.64
C ASP A 300 -6.15 -21.86 -20.40
N ASP A 301 -5.68 -23.08 -20.09
CA ASP A 301 -6.53 -24.22 -19.76
C ASP A 301 -7.30 -23.98 -18.45
N ILE A 302 -6.62 -23.51 -17.40
CA ILE A 302 -7.24 -23.19 -16.09
C ILE A 302 -8.26 -22.07 -16.22
N SER A 303 -7.93 -21.02 -16.98
CA SER A 303 -8.81 -19.89 -17.27
C SER A 303 -10.10 -20.36 -17.95
N THR A 304 -9.97 -21.28 -18.92
CA THR A 304 -11.11 -21.87 -19.64
C THR A 304 -11.96 -22.76 -18.74
N GLN A 305 -11.33 -23.59 -17.89
CA GLN A 305 -12.04 -24.52 -17.01
C GLN A 305 -12.79 -23.82 -15.88
N SER A 306 -12.19 -22.80 -15.27
CA SER A 306 -12.77 -22.08 -14.14
C SER A 306 -13.77 -20.99 -14.54
N GLY A 307 -13.72 -20.53 -15.79
CA GLY A 307 -14.50 -19.37 -16.25
C GLY A 307 -13.99 -18.03 -15.70
N ILE A 308 -12.83 -18.02 -15.02
CA ILE A 308 -12.15 -16.83 -14.52
C ILE A 308 -11.03 -16.48 -15.49
N LYS A 309 -11.01 -15.23 -15.97
CA LYS A 309 -9.97 -14.78 -16.90
C LYS A 309 -8.65 -14.58 -16.14
N LEU A 310 -7.66 -15.41 -16.46
CA LEU A 310 -6.29 -15.25 -15.97
C LEU A 310 -5.50 -14.36 -16.94
N GLU A 311 -4.81 -13.37 -16.41
CA GLU A 311 -3.96 -12.44 -17.16
C GLU A 311 -2.57 -12.37 -16.53
N LEU A 312 -1.57 -12.06 -17.34
CA LEU A 312 -0.21 -11.79 -16.87
C LEU A 312 -0.08 -10.30 -16.56
N GLU A 313 0.68 -9.96 -15.53
CA GLU A 313 1.06 -8.58 -15.23
C GLU A 313 1.98 -8.07 -16.35
N ASN A 314 1.48 -7.14 -17.16
CA ASN A 314 2.30 -6.48 -18.16
C ASN A 314 3.17 -5.44 -17.43
N ILE A 315 4.37 -5.84 -17.06
CA ILE A 315 5.37 -4.92 -16.52
C ILE A 315 5.80 -4.01 -17.68
N GLY A 316 5.29 -2.78 -17.72
CA GLY A 316 5.82 -1.75 -18.62
C GLY A 316 7.32 -1.55 -18.36
N GLU A 317 8.08 -1.11 -19.36
CA GLU A 317 9.55 -0.89 -19.25
C GLU A 317 9.95 0.13 -18.15
N ASP A 318 8.98 0.76 -17.48
CA ASP A 318 9.14 1.74 -16.40
C ASP A 318 8.56 1.30 -15.03
N GLY A 319 8.11 0.04 -14.89
CA GLY A 319 7.55 -0.46 -13.63
C GLY A 319 6.18 0.12 -13.27
N SER A 320 5.52 0.83 -14.19
CA SER A 320 4.16 1.31 -13.98
C SER A 320 3.13 0.30 -14.51
N ILE A 321 2.08 0.08 -13.71
CA ILE A 321 0.92 -0.72 -14.13
C ILE A 321 0.11 0.13 -15.12
N ASP A 322 0.18 -0.21 -16.41
CA ASP A 322 -0.69 0.40 -17.44
C ASP A 322 -2.16 0.12 -17.07
N GLN A 323 -2.92 1.21 -16.84
CA GLN A 323 -4.32 1.22 -16.38
C GLN A 323 -5.34 0.89 -17.47
#